data_AF-A0A0C9U5S6-F1
#
_entry.id   AF-A0A0C9U5S6-F1
#
_cell.length_a   1.000
_cell.length_b   1.000
_cell.length_c   1.000
_cell.angle_alpha   90.00
_cell.angle_beta   90.00
_cell.angle_gamma   90.00
#
_symmetry.space_group_name_H-M   'P 1'
#
loop_
_entity.id
_entity.type
_entity.pdbx_description
1 polymer ?
#
loop_
_entity_poly.entity_id
_entity_poly.type
_entity_poly.pdbx_seq_one_letter_code
_entity_poly.pdbx_strand_id
1 'polypeptide(L)'
;MLPLEQRSDIFSARKVSGNRPSQLAMQARELFAVPSSPGTGVRKVSQEGGWVRSSTNPTPIFRTRMKRMEQTHHTTLDCSEMSTDGLILQELVARLPDPRVTFPSLDTPYSKYSNINYSAPRHEVHAIREMISQRQAQLSEVTHRLASTEVAVAKIRDFQRQLLEQRKQIVASMEAHQGLISCIRRLPPEILAEIFMRCLPHQLCIKPKSGTAPLILTRICSRWRTVVLNTPRLWRSLDLGCPGRPKMLQENVAFLQNWLSRARGCPLSLVVDACYWGRDNAHKELAELLQPYTSQLARLSFRFNEATVLELLLKDVPMLEHLTLRGEIRSWNRRKISMTQPEPRLRSINLWSNYLTPDDLSLFDPGWANLSRVKVVLRFSPTESNVHAFWTLLQHCPNLDEFVFSTVLATHADMTICPLGTLRHAKLRSLHVAVMQAGLFVNPLTLPNLRHLRISCARIPITWRQEEFKAFLSRSQCQLETLKIVDKKRVSTQEDWAEYTALIPTLEHLNLGGAMVGSV
;
A
#
# COMPACT_ATOMS: atom_id res chain seq x y z
N MET A 1 49.21 -45.76 -24.03
CA MET A 1 49.51 -46.82 -23.05
C MET A 1 48.53 -46.70 -21.91
N LEU A 2 48.05 -47.85 -21.44
CA LEU A 2 46.97 -48.10 -20.48
C LEU A 2 47.25 -47.59 -19.03
N PRO A 3 46.23 -47.62 -18.14
CA PRO A 3 46.02 -46.81 -16.93
C PRO A 3 46.29 -47.62 -15.63
N LEU A 4 45.46 -47.42 -14.57
CA LEU A 4 45.33 -48.12 -13.26
C LEU A 4 45.84 -47.24 -12.09
N GLU A 5 45.28 -47.16 -10.87
CA GLU A 5 44.15 -47.76 -10.13
C GLU A 5 44.05 -46.94 -8.81
N GLN A 6 42.89 -46.45 -8.38
CA GLN A 6 42.01 -47.04 -7.34
C GLN A 6 42.67 -47.72 -6.12
N ARG A 7 42.38 -47.20 -4.91
CA ARG A 7 41.89 -47.92 -3.70
C ARG A 7 41.66 -46.93 -2.54
N SER A 8 40.40 -46.65 -2.18
CA SER A 8 39.59 -47.24 -1.09
C SER A 8 39.97 -46.71 0.30
N ASP A 9 39.25 -45.75 0.88
CA ASP A 9 38.01 -45.87 1.68
C ASP A 9 38.24 -46.10 3.19
N ILE A 10 37.35 -45.49 4.00
CA ILE A 10 36.90 -45.84 5.38
C ILE A 10 37.31 -44.92 6.56
N PHE A 11 36.33 -44.08 6.94
CA PHE A 11 35.81 -43.71 8.29
C PHE A 11 36.65 -42.91 9.32
N SER A 12 36.20 -41.66 9.60
CA SER A 12 35.46 -41.25 10.83
C SER A 12 35.82 -39.88 11.44
N ALA A 13 34.75 -39.13 11.75
CA ALA A 13 34.56 -38.15 12.83
C ALA A 13 35.14 -36.71 12.74
N ARG A 14 34.25 -35.71 12.54
CA ARG A 14 33.76 -34.83 13.63
C ARG A 14 32.70 -33.80 13.17
N LYS A 15 31.69 -33.64 14.03
CA LYS A 15 30.64 -32.61 14.10
C LYS A 15 31.22 -31.20 14.38
N VAL A 16 30.34 -30.20 14.25
CA VAL A 16 30.23 -28.85 14.88
C VAL A 16 30.23 -27.74 13.81
N SER A 17 29.07 -27.29 13.28
CA SER A 17 28.07 -26.34 13.83
C SER A 17 28.63 -24.96 14.21
N GLY A 18 28.11 -23.88 13.59
CA GLY A 18 28.29 -22.54 14.14
C GLY A 18 28.19 -21.37 13.15
N ASN A 19 27.06 -21.23 12.46
CA ASN A 19 26.76 -20.04 11.67
C ASN A 19 26.39 -18.88 12.63
N ARG A 20 27.22 -17.83 12.71
CA ARG A 20 26.86 -16.53 13.33
C ARG A 20 26.64 -15.50 12.21
N PRO A 21 25.46 -14.88 12.08
CA PRO A 21 25.30 -13.71 11.24
C PRO A 21 25.95 -12.48 11.90
N SER A 22 26.80 -11.80 11.14
CA SER A 22 27.49 -10.58 11.54
C SER A 22 26.52 -9.42 11.76
N GLN A 23 26.76 -8.66 12.84
CA GLN A 23 25.99 -7.53 13.37
C GLN A 23 25.86 -6.30 12.43
N LEU A 24 26.11 -6.44 11.13
CA LEU A 24 26.09 -5.34 10.16
C LEU A 24 24.75 -5.16 9.42
N ALA A 25 23.77 -6.05 9.62
CA ALA A 25 22.47 -5.98 8.94
C ALA A 25 21.35 -5.31 9.76
N MET A 26 21.60 -4.90 11.02
CA MET A 26 20.58 -4.30 11.91
C MET A 26 20.63 -2.77 12.06
N GLN A 27 21.66 -2.07 11.56
CA GLN A 27 21.76 -0.61 11.73
C GLN A 27 21.18 0.23 10.58
N ALA A 28 20.59 -0.39 9.55
CA ALA A 28 20.04 0.33 8.39
C ALA A 28 18.53 0.65 8.48
N ARG A 29 17.88 0.40 9.64
CA ARG A 29 16.42 0.52 9.79
C ARG A 29 15.91 1.62 10.73
N GLU A 30 16.78 2.42 11.34
CA GLU A 30 16.37 3.41 12.36
C GLU A 30 16.34 4.88 11.91
N LEU A 31 16.53 5.21 10.62
CA LEU A 31 16.56 6.61 10.17
C LEU A 31 15.21 7.20 9.69
N PHE A 32 14.09 6.47 9.75
CA PHE A 32 12.78 6.99 9.32
C PHE A 32 11.58 6.47 10.13
N ALA A 33 11.62 6.57 11.46
CA ALA A 33 10.46 6.32 12.32
C ALA A 33 10.09 7.60 13.11
N VAL A 34 8.83 8.02 13.00
CA VAL A 34 8.16 9.04 13.83
C VAL A 34 7.11 8.31 14.67
N PRO A 35 6.89 8.68 15.95
CA PRO A 35 6.45 7.74 16.98
C PRO A 35 4.92 7.58 17.07
N SER A 36 4.47 6.39 17.45
CA SER A 36 3.10 6.13 17.91
C SER A 36 3.16 5.29 19.20
N SER A 37 2.62 5.85 20.28
CA SER A 37 2.56 5.30 21.64
C SER A 37 1.68 4.03 21.76
N PRO A 38 1.83 3.25 22.86
CA PRO A 38 1.48 1.84 22.90
C PRO A 38 0.12 1.55 23.55
N GLY A 39 -0.52 0.45 23.12
CA GLY A 39 -1.72 -0.11 23.73
C GLY A 39 -1.83 -1.61 23.53
N THR A 40 -1.33 -2.36 24.52
CA THR A 40 -1.84 -3.63 25.07
C THR A 40 -2.16 -4.84 24.17
N GLY A 41 -1.55 -5.98 24.52
CA GLY A 41 -2.29 -7.21 24.79
C GLY A 41 -2.19 -8.34 23.76
N VAL A 42 -1.14 -9.16 23.87
CA VAL A 42 -1.00 -10.46 23.21
C VAL A 42 -1.83 -11.52 23.94
N ARG A 43 -2.70 -12.23 23.23
CA ARG A 43 -3.08 -13.63 23.53
C ARG A 43 -3.02 -14.46 22.25
N LYS A 44 -2.11 -15.44 22.24
CA LYS A 44 -2.05 -16.57 21.30
C LYS A 44 -3.15 -17.57 21.64
N VAL A 45 -3.89 -18.08 20.65
CA VAL A 45 -4.39 -19.47 20.59
C VAL A 45 -4.38 -19.93 19.12
N SER A 46 -4.14 -21.23 19.00
CA SER A 46 -3.73 -22.13 17.93
C SER A 46 -4.63 -22.31 16.70
N GLN A 47 -3.97 -22.85 15.67
CA GLN A 47 -4.51 -23.42 14.43
C GLN A 47 -5.48 -24.59 14.71
N GLU A 48 -6.54 -24.71 13.89
CA GLU A 48 -6.94 -25.96 13.24
C GLU A 48 -8.04 -25.73 12.18
N GLY A 49 -7.85 -26.33 10.99
CA GLY A 49 -8.88 -26.99 10.19
C GLY A 49 -9.95 -26.19 9.41
N GLY A 50 -9.98 -26.43 8.08
CA GLY A 50 -11.26 -26.56 7.36
C GLY A 50 -11.62 -25.45 6.37
N TRP A 51 -11.35 -25.71 5.09
CA TRP A 51 -11.87 -24.92 3.98
C TRP A 51 -13.40 -25.01 3.89
N VAL A 52 -14.09 -23.90 4.16
CA VAL A 52 -15.51 -23.72 3.81
C VAL A 52 -15.64 -22.43 2.99
N ARG A 53 -16.22 -22.55 1.79
CA ARG A 53 -16.51 -21.45 0.86
C ARG A 53 -17.31 -20.35 1.58
N SER A 54 -16.74 -19.17 1.73
CA SER A 54 -17.42 -18.03 2.34
C SER A 54 -18.36 -17.36 1.34
N SER A 55 -19.66 -17.38 1.68
CA SER A 55 -20.65 -16.51 1.09
C SER A 55 -20.34 -15.06 1.47
N THR A 56 -20.66 -14.16 0.56
CA THR A 56 -20.42 -12.71 0.62
C THR A 56 -21.03 -12.07 1.88
N ASN A 57 -20.19 -11.62 2.79
CA ASN A 57 -20.57 -10.72 3.89
C ASN A 57 -20.80 -9.29 3.36
N PRO A 58 -21.92 -8.62 3.66
CA PRO A 58 -22.08 -7.20 3.37
C PRO A 58 -21.22 -6.32 4.31
N THR A 59 -20.82 -5.16 3.79
CA THR A 59 -19.84 -4.23 4.35
C THR A 59 -20.25 -3.62 5.72
N PRO A 60 -19.26 -3.23 6.56
CA PRO A 60 -19.48 -2.84 7.97
C PRO A 60 -20.33 -1.57 8.17
N ILE A 61 -20.48 -0.72 7.16
CA ILE A 61 -21.31 0.50 7.23
C ILE A 61 -22.80 0.16 7.40
N PHE A 62 -23.25 -1.01 6.93
CA PHE A 62 -24.65 -1.44 7.05
C PHE A 62 -25.01 -1.97 8.44
N ARG A 63 -24.06 -2.61 9.16
CA ARG A 63 -24.31 -3.12 10.52
C ARG A 63 -24.63 -2.00 11.52
N THR A 64 -24.00 -0.84 11.38
CA THR A 64 -24.22 0.30 12.28
C THR A 64 -25.60 0.94 12.11
N ARG A 65 -26.23 0.77 10.93
CA ARG A 65 -27.55 1.35 10.63
C ARG A 65 -28.71 0.42 11.01
N MET A 66 -28.54 -0.90 10.89
CA MET A 66 -29.51 -1.88 11.41
C MET A 66 -29.72 -1.73 12.93
N LYS A 67 -28.64 -1.57 13.70
CA LYS A 67 -28.73 -1.33 15.16
C LYS A 67 -29.45 -0.02 15.54
N ARG A 68 -29.50 0.98 14.66
CA ARG A 68 -30.25 2.23 14.88
C ARG A 68 -31.74 2.10 14.55
N MET A 69 -32.13 1.23 13.62
CA MET A 69 -33.55 1.01 13.30
C MET A 69 -34.25 0.11 14.33
N GLU A 70 -33.54 -0.81 14.99
CA GLU A 70 -34.08 -1.60 16.12
C GLU A 70 -34.49 -0.72 17.32
N GLN A 71 -34.03 0.54 17.40
CA GLN A 71 -34.35 1.46 18.49
C GLN A 71 -35.46 2.47 18.19
N THR A 72 -36.08 2.43 16.99
CA THR A 72 -37.05 3.45 16.57
C THR A 72 -38.31 2.88 15.94
N HIS A 73 -39.06 2.02 16.67
CA HIS A 73 -40.49 1.82 16.44
C HIS A 73 -41.17 1.31 17.72
N HIS A 74 -41.50 2.24 18.63
CA HIS A 74 -42.66 2.05 19.50
C HIS A 74 -43.87 2.62 18.74
N THR A 75 -44.45 1.79 17.88
CA THR A 75 -45.79 2.03 17.35
C THR A 75 -46.66 0.92 17.94
N THR A 76 -47.52 1.31 18.87
CA THR A 76 -48.59 0.50 19.44
C THR A 76 -49.45 -0.06 18.31
N LEU A 77 -49.25 -1.33 17.98
CA LEU A 77 -50.16 -2.10 17.16
C LEU A 77 -51.19 -2.73 18.10
N ASP A 78 -52.45 -2.36 17.87
CA ASP A 78 -53.65 -2.86 18.52
C ASP A 78 -53.68 -4.40 18.39
N CYS A 79 -53.56 -5.10 19.52
CA CYS A 79 -53.60 -6.56 19.58
C CYS A 79 -55.07 -7.03 19.70
N SER A 80 -55.80 -7.11 18.58
CA SER A 80 -57.12 -7.76 18.57
C SER A 80 -57.29 -8.85 17.52
N GLU A 81 -56.22 -9.33 16.91
CA GLU A 81 -56.24 -10.57 16.13
C GLU A 81 -55.37 -11.59 16.84
N MET A 82 -56.00 -12.52 17.55
CA MET A 82 -55.34 -13.76 17.95
C MET A 82 -54.90 -14.47 16.66
N SER A 83 -53.66 -14.21 16.24
CA SER A 83 -53.06 -14.87 15.08
C SER A 83 -53.29 -16.38 15.21
N THR A 84 -53.67 -17.02 14.11
CA THR A 84 -53.79 -18.48 13.97
C THR A 84 -52.57 -19.22 14.53
N ASP A 85 -51.42 -18.55 14.60
CA ASP A 85 -50.17 -19.05 15.18
C ASP A 85 -50.23 -19.28 16.70
N GLY A 86 -51.02 -18.47 17.43
CA GLY A 86 -51.24 -18.62 18.87
C GLY A 86 -52.05 -19.87 19.22
N LEU A 87 -53.00 -20.23 18.36
CA LEU A 87 -53.80 -21.46 18.48
C LEU A 87 -52.94 -22.71 18.24
N ILE A 88 -52.03 -22.67 17.27
CA ILE A 88 -51.09 -23.76 16.99
C ILE A 88 -50.14 -24.00 18.17
N LEU A 89 -49.62 -22.93 18.78
CA LEU A 89 -48.77 -23.03 19.96
C LEU A 89 -49.54 -23.53 21.19
N GLN A 90 -50.78 -23.07 21.41
CA GLN A 90 -51.62 -23.58 22.50
C GLN A 90 -51.94 -25.07 22.31
N GLU A 91 -52.26 -25.51 21.10
CA GLU A 91 -52.55 -26.91 20.82
C GLU A 91 -51.30 -27.81 20.91
N LEU A 92 -50.12 -27.29 20.53
CA LEU A 92 -48.84 -27.97 20.72
C LEU A 92 -48.47 -28.10 22.20
N VAL A 93 -48.69 -27.06 23.00
CA VAL A 93 -48.43 -27.07 24.46
C VAL A 93 -49.43 -27.99 25.18
N ALA A 94 -50.71 -27.98 24.77
CA ALA A 94 -51.73 -28.87 25.34
C ALA A 94 -51.48 -30.36 25.05
N ARG A 95 -50.70 -30.69 24.03
CA ARG A 95 -50.32 -32.07 23.67
C ARG A 95 -49.00 -32.53 24.29
N LEU A 96 -48.28 -31.67 25.02
CA LEU A 96 -47.10 -32.08 25.78
C LEU A 96 -47.54 -32.74 27.09
N PRO A 97 -47.17 -34.00 27.38
CA PRO A 97 -47.46 -34.62 28.67
C PRO A 97 -46.78 -33.86 29.82
N ASP A 98 -47.42 -33.84 31.00
CA ASP A 98 -46.90 -33.25 32.24
C ASP A 98 -45.43 -33.68 32.49
N PRO A 99 -44.49 -32.76 32.74
CA PRO A 99 -43.04 -33.06 32.85
C PRO A 99 -42.64 -34.02 33.98
N ARG A 100 -43.57 -34.45 34.84
CA ARG A 100 -43.29 -35.42 35.92
C ARG A 100 -43.33 -36.85 35.40
N VAL A 101 -42.23 -37.30 34.81
CA VAL A 101 -42.01 -38.73 34.54
C VAL A 101 -41.66 -39.43 35.85
N THR A 102 -42.63 -40.09 36.49
CA THR A 102 -42.36 -41.00 37.60
C THR A 102 -41.84 -42.32 37.04
N PHE A 103 -40.60 -42.68 37.37
CA PHE A 103 -40.04 -43.97 37.01
C PHE A 103 -40.55 -45.04 38.01
N PRO A 104 -41.35 -46.02 37.58
CA PRO A 104 -41.71 -47.12 38.46
C PRO A 104 -40.46 -47.93 38.81
N SER A 105 -40.36 -48.41 40.06
CA SER A 105 -39.26 -49.30 40.44
C SER A 105 -39.24 -50.52 39.52
N LEU A 106 -38.05 -50.79 38.96
CA LEU A 106 -37.81 -51.95 38.13
C LEU A 106 -37.41 -53.19 38.97
N ASP A 107 -37.35 -53.04 40.29
CA ASP A 107 -37.02 -54.12 41.19
C ASP A 107 -38.13 -55.15 41.28
N THR A 108 -37.69 -56.40 41.32
CA THR A 108 -38.54 -57.57 41.31
C THR A 108 -37.97 -58.59 42.29
N PRO A 109 -38.78 -59.54 42.79
CA PRO A 109 -38.28 -60.65 43.60
C PRO A 109 -37.15 -61.44 42.90
N TYR A 110 -37.06 -61.34 41.57
CA TYR A 110 -36.08 -62.00 40.72
C TYR A 110 -34.86 -61.12 40.37
N SER A 111 -34.87 -59.82 40.68
CA SER A 111 -33.77 -58.89 40.35
C SER A 111 -32.45 -59.31 41.01
N LYS A 112 -32.53 -59.97 42.17
CA LYS A 112 -31.37 -60.56 42.88
C LYS A 112 -30.65 -61.67 42.09
N TYR A 113 -31.28 -62.22 41.05
CA TYR A 113 -30.74 -63.28 40.22
C TYR A 113 -30.19 -62.80 38.87
N SER A 114 -30.23 -61.49 38.57
CA SER A 114 -29.92 -60.92 37.25
C SER A 114 -28.48 -61.16 36.75
N ASN A 115 -27.53 -61.49 37.64
CA ASN A 115 -26.11 -61.65 37.33
C ASN A 115 -25.55 -63.04 37.67
N ILE A 116 -26.43 -64.03 37.85
CA ILE A 116 -26.03 -65.41 38.10
C ILE A 116 -26.79 -66.34 37.15
N ASN A 117 -26.25 -67.55 36.93
CA ASN A 117 -26.86 -68.59 36.10
C ASN A 117 -28.06 -69.26 36.80
N TYR A 118 -28.95 -68.47 37.38
CA TYR A 118 -30.16 -68.95 38.03
C TYR A 118 -31.14 -69.48 36.97
N SER A 119 -31.63 -70.71 37.18
CA SER A 119 -32.66 -71.32 36.35
C SER A 119 -33.95 -71.41 37.16
N ALA A 120 -34.98 -70.69 36.71
CA ALA A 120 -36.25 -70.62 37.43
C ALA A 120 -36.97 -71.99 37.40
N PRO A 121 -37.35 -72.55 38.57
CA PRO A 121 -38.14 -73.77 38.63
C PRO A 121 -39.54 -73.54 38.02
N ARG A 122 -40.21 -74.62 37.58
CA ARG A 122 -41.46 -74.56 36.80
C ARG A 122 -42.57 -73.70 37.42
N HIS A 123 -42.63 -73.60 38.75
CA HIS A 123 -43.64 -72.80 39.46
C HIS A 123 -43.38 -71.29 39.40
N GLU A 124 -42.13 -70.84 39.18
CA GLU A 124 -41.77 -69.42 39.05
C GLU A 124 -41.83 -68.91 37.60
N VAL A 125 -41.70 -69.81 36.62
CA VAL A 125 -41.72 -69.47 35.18
C VAL A 125 -42.98 -68.69 34.79
N HIS A 126 -44.13 -69.01 35.37
CA HIS A 126 -45.38 -68.31 35.07
C HIS A 126 -45.36 -66.85 35.56
N ALA A 127 -44.95 -66.62 36.81
CA ALA A 127 -44.82 -65.28 37.38
C ALA A 127 -43.78 -64.44 36.62
N ILE A 128 -42.63 -65.03 36.24
CA ILE A 128 -41.62 -64.34 35.43
C ILE A 128 -42.18 -63.96 34.04
N ARG A 129 -42.96 -64.83 33.40
CA ARG A 129 -43.61 -64.52 32.10
C ARG A 129 -44.64 -63.40 32.20
N GLU A 130 -45.45 -63.40 33.26
CA GLU A 130 -46.42 -62.33 33.51
C GLU A 130 -45.72 -60.98 33.71
N MET A 131 -44.61 -60.98 34.46
CA MET A 131 -43.78 -59.79 34.65
C MET A 131 -43.14 -59.30 33.35
N ILE A 132 -42.61 -60.21 32.51
CA ILE A 132 -42.11 -59.86 31.18
C ILE A 132 -43.21 -59.23 30.34
N SER A 133 -44.43 -59.79 30.36
CA SER A 133 -45.59 -59.24 29.65
C SER A 133 -45.95 -57.84 30.14
N GLN A 134 -45.95 -57.61 31.46
CA GLN A 134 -46.18 -56.31 32.05
C GLN A 134 -45.11 -55.28 31.64
N ARG A 135 -43.83 -55.65 31.64
CA ARG A 135 -42.73 -54.78 31.19
C ARG A 135 -42.82 -54.49 29.69
N GLN A 136 -43.22 -55.47 28.89
CA GLN A 136 -43.43 -55.29 27.45
C GLN A 136 -44.55 -54.29 27.16
N ALA A 137 -45.65 -54.34 27.92
CA ALA A 137 -46.75 -53.37 27.81
C ALA A 137 -46.32 -51.95 28.25
N GLN A 138 -45.57 -51.84 29.35
CA GLN A 138 -44.98 -50.56 29.77
C GLN A 138 -44.04 -49.97 28.73
N LEU A 139 -43.20 -50.82 28.11
CA LEU A 139 -42.30 -50.39 27.04
C LEU A 139 -43.09 -49.88 25.82
N SER A 140 -44.15 -50.59 25.40
CA SER A 140 -44.98 -50.14 24.26
C SER A 140 -45.66 -48.80 24.50
N GLU A 141 -46.07 -48.52 25.74
CA GLU A 141 -46.67 -47.22 26.09
C GLU A 141 -45.63 -46.09 26.04
N VAL A 142 -44.44 -46.31 26.60
CA VAL A 142 -43.37 -45.32 26.58
C VAL A 142 -42.87 -45.06 25.16
N THR A 143 -42.72 -46.10 24.33
CA THR A 143 -42.31 -45.94 22.92
C THR A 143 -43.35 -45.19 22.11
N HIS A 144 -44.64 -45.43 22.34
CA HIS A 144 -45.72 -44.65 21.72
C HIS A 144 -45.67 -43.17 22.14
N ARG A 145 -45.47 -42.89 23.43
CA ARG A 145 -45.30 -41.52 23.94
C ARG A 145 -44.09 -40.82 23.34
N LEU A 146 -42.95 -41.52 23.22
CA LEU A 146 -41.75 -40.99 22.56
C LEU A 146 -42.03 -40.62 21.10
N ALA A 147 -42.64 -41.52 20.33
CA ALA A 147 -43.00 -41.26 18.94
C ALA A 147 -43.93 -40.04 18.79
N SER A 148 -44.92 -39.89 19.67
CA SER A 148 -45.79 -38.70 19.69
C SER A 148 -45.03 -37.40 19.98
N THR A 149 -44.11 -37.42 20.96
CA THR A 149 -43.27 -36.25 21.26
C THR A 149 -42.31 -35.91 20.12
N GLU A 150 -41.76 -36.90 19.42
CA GLU A 150 -40.90 -36.69 18.25
C GLU A 150 -41.65 -35.99 17.10
N VAL A 151 -42.91 -36.37 16.86
CA VAL A 151 -43.79 -35.71 15.89
C VAL A 151 -44.07 -34.25 16.30
N ALA A 152 -44.33 -33.98 17.58
CA ALA A 152 -44.54 -32.62 18.07
C ALA A 152 -43.28 -31.75 17.91
N VAL A 153 -42.10 -32.29 18.23
CA VAL A 153 -40.81 -31.61 18.04
C VAL A 153 -40.55 -31.33 16.55
N ALA A 154 -40.88 -32.27 15.66
CA ALA A 154 -40.75 -32.07 14.22
C ALA A 154 -41.63 -30.89 13.74
N LYS A 155 -42.89 -30.83 14.16
CA LYS A 155 -43.81 -29.72 13.85
C LYS A 155 -43.29 -28.37 14.34
N ILE A 156 -42.75 -28.30 15.56
CA ILE A 156 -42.16 -27.06 16.10
C ILE A 156 -40.95 -26.62 15.28
N ARG A 157 -40.07 -27.56 14.88
CA ARG A 157 -38.91 -27.26 14.03
C ARG A 157 -39.33 -26.76 12.65
N ASP A 158 -40.40 -27.32 12.09
CA ASP A 158 -40.94 -26.89 10.79
C ASP A 158 -41.51 -25.47 10.87
N PHE A 159 -42.29 -25.20 11.91
CA PHE A 159 -42.82 -23.86 12.17
C PHE A 159 -41.70 -22.84 12.39
N GLN A 160 -40.66 -23.20 13.16
CA GLN A 160 -39.49 -22.36 13.35
C GLN A 160 -38.77 -22.05 12.03
N ARG A 161 -38.63 -23.04 11.13
CA ARG A 161 -38.04 -22.81 9.79
C ARG A 161 -38.89 -21.83 8.97
N GLN A 162 -40.21 -21.96 9.01
CA GLN A 162 -41.12 -21.04 8.31
C GLN A 162 -40.99 -19.62 8.83
N LEU A 163 -41.00 -19.42 10.16
CA LEU A 163 -40.81 -18.11 10.77
C LEU A 163 -39.45 -17.48 10.43
N LEU A 164 -38.38 -18.28 10.37
CA LEU A 164 -37.05 -17.80 9.97
C LEU A 164 -37.02 -17.35 8.51
N GLU A 165 -37.68 -18.07 7.61
CA GLU A 165 -37.79 -17.67 6.20
C GLU A 165 -38.67 -16.42 6.03
N GLN A 166 -39.79 -16.33 6.75
CA GLN A 166 -40.62 -15.13 6.78
C GLN A 166 -39.84 -13.92 7.28
N ARG A 167 -39.09 -14.06 8.39
CA ARG A 167 -38.20 -13.01 8.89
C ARG A 167 -37.21 -12.55 7.82
N LYS A 168 -36.57 -13.48 7.11
CA LYS A 168 -35.61 -13.18 6.04
C LYS A 168 -36.26 -12.42 4.89
N GLN A 169 -37.47 -12.80 4.48
CA GLN A 169 -38.23 -12.12 3.42
C GLN A 169 -38.62 -10.70 3.83
N ILE A 170 -39.09 -10.50 5.07
CA ILE A 170 -39.44 -9.18 5.60
C ILE A 170 -38.21 -8.27 5.64
N VAL A 171 -37.08 -8.76 6.17
CA VAL A 171 -35.82 -7.99 6.22
C VAL A 171 -35.35 -7.62 4.81
N ALA A 172 -35.36 -8.56 3.86
CA ALA A 172 -34.98 -8.29 2.48
C ALA A 172 -35.88 -7.23 1.82
N SER A 173 -37.20 -7.30 2.07
CA SER A 173 -38.16 -6.29 1.61
C SER A 173 -37.84 -4.91 2.20
N MET A 174 -37.62 -4.83 3.52
CA MET A 174 -37.25 -3.58 4.18
C MET A 174 -35.97 -2.97 3.60
N GLU A 175 -34.92 -3.78 3.40
CA GLU A 175 -33.66 -3.32 2.80
C GLU A 175 -33.84 -2.80 1.36
N ALA A 176 -34.68 -3.46 0.56
CA ALA A 176 -35.00 -3.03 -0.80
C ALA A 176 -35.69 -1.65 -0.80
N HIS A 177 -36.72 -1.46 0.04
CA HIS A 177 -37.46 -0.20 0.17
C HIS A 177 -36.61 0.92 0.77
N GLN A 178 -35.77 0.60 1.77
CA GLN A 178 -34.79 1.55 2.33
C GLN A 178 -33.80 2.01 1.25
N GLY A 179 -33.44 1.11 0.34
CA GLY A 179 -32.67 1.43 -0.85
C GLY A 179 -33.37 2.45 -1.75
N LEU A 180 -34.68 2.32 -1.97
CA LEU A 180 -35.46 3.22 -2.85
C LEU A 180 -35.46 4.67 -2.35
N ILE A 181 -35.59 4.88 -1.04
CA ILE A 181 -35.58 6.22 -0.45
C ILE A 181 -34.17 6.81 -0.25
N SER A 182 -33.11 6.08 -0.62
CA SER A 182 -31.74 6.53 -0.44
C SER A 182 -31.43 7.76 -1.30
N CYS A 183 -31.05 8.87 -0.66
CA CYS A 183 -30.72 10.14 -1.33
C CYS A 183 -29.63 9.97 -2.40
N ILE A 184 -28.69 9.04 -2.21
CA ILE A 184 -27.60 8.81 -3.17
C ILE A 184 -28.09 8.24 -4.50
N ARG A 185 -29.28 7.61 -4.54
CA ARG A 185 -29.93 7.19 -5.79
C ARG A 185 -30.62 8.34 -6.51
N ARG A 186 -30.76 9.52 -5.91
CA ARG A 186 -31.31 10.71 -6.58
C ARG A 186 -30.23 11.62 -7.16
N LEU A 187 -28.97 11.43 -6.78
CA LEU A 187 -27.87 12.27 -7.25
C LEU A 187 -27.58 12.07 -8.74
N PRO A 188 -27.47 13.14 -9.55
CA PRO A 188 -27.00 13.05 -10.93
C PRO A 188 -25.65 12.34 -11.03
N PRO A 189 -25.36 11.66 -12.16
CA PRO A 189 -24.09 10.95 -12.35
C PRO A 189 -22.87 11.87 -12.23
N GLU A 190 -22.99 13.16 -12.55
CA GLU A 190 -21.93 14.17 -12.44
C GLU A 190 -21.59 14.45 -10.97
N ILE A 191 -22.61 14.55 -10.11
CA ILE A 191 -22.42 14.76 -8.67
C ILE A 191 -21.81 13.51 -8.03
N LEU A 192 -22.25 12.32 -8.45
CA LEU A 192 -21.62 11.07 -8.02
C LEU A 192 -20.15 11.00 -8.46
N ALA A 193 -19.83 11.41 -9.69
CA ALA A 193 -18.47 11.45 -10.19
C ALA A 193 -17.59 12.39 -9.35
N GLU A 194 -18.07 13.58 -9.00
CA GLU A 194 -17.33 14.51 -8.14
C GLU A 194 -17.13 13.96 -6.71
N ILE A 195 -18.15 13.30 -6.13
CA ILE A 195 -17.99 12.60 -4.85
C ILE A 195 -16.92 11.51 -4.97
N PHE A 196 -16.95 10.69 -6.04
CA PHE A 196 -15.99 9.62 -6.26
C PHE A 196 -14.56 10.13 -6.46
N MET A 197 -14.39 11.28 -7.11
CA MET A 197 -13.09 11.94 -7.25
C MET A 197 -12.52 12.34 -5.89
N ARG A 198 -13.37 12.76 -4.94
CA ARG A 198 -12.97 13.08 -3.56
C ARG A 198 -12.68 11.82 -2.72
N CYS A 199 -13.17 10.65 -3.14
CA CYS A 199 -12.86 9.37 -2.51
C CYS A 199 -11.52 8.76 -2.97
N LEU A 200 -10.86 9.36 -3.97
CA LEU A 200 -9.56 8.86 -4.42
C LEU A 200 -8.51 8.98 -3.31
N PRO A 201 -7.54 8.06 -3.26
CA PRO A 201 -6.45 8.16 -2.31
C PRO A 201 -5.66 9.47 -2.49
N HIS A 202 -5.12 10.03 -1.41
CA HIS A 202 -4.31 11.26 -1.45
C HIS A 202 -2.96 11.12 -2.17
N GLN A 203 -2.59 9.93 -2.64
CA GLN A 203 -1.33 9.73 -3.36
C GLN A 203 -1.41 10.30 -4.79
N LEU A 204 -0.27 10.76 -5.30
CA LEU A 204 -0.15 11.29 -6.68
C LEU A 204 -0.59 10.27 -7.74
N CYS A 205 -0.26 8.99 -7.53
CA CYS A 205 -0.66 7.88 -8.39
C CYS A 205 -1.33 6.78 -7.56
N ILE A 206 -2.39 6.18 -8.11
CA ILE A 206 -3.22 5.20 -7.42
C ILE A 206 -2.56 3.82 -7.49
N LYS A 207 -2.28 3.23 -6.33
CA LYS A 207 -1.91 1.80 -6.26
C LYS A 207 -3.19 0.97 -6.31
N PRO A 208 -3.42 0.16 -7.36
CA PRO A 208 -4.67 -0.55 -7.54
C PRO A 208 -4.83 -1.60 -6.44
N LYS A 209 -5.87 -1.45 -5.62
CA LYS A 209 -6.29 -2.44 -4.63
C LYS A 209 -7.81 -2.58 -4.70
N SER A 210 -8.30 -3.81 -4.54
CA SER A 210 -9.74 -4.10 -4.58
C SER A 210 -10.56 -3.33 -3.54
N GLY A 211 -9.95 -3.00 -2.39
CA GLY A 211 -10.57 -2.25 -1.30
C GLY A 211 -10.39 -0.74 -1.36
N THR A 212 -9.81 -0.18 -2.44
CA THR A 212 -9.58 1.27 -2.55
C THR A 212 -10.26 1.84 -3.80
N ALA A 213 -10.60 3.13 -3.77
CA ALA A 213 -11.11 3.82 -4.95
C ALA A 213 -10.02 3.88 -6.06
N PRO A 214 -10.41 3.85 -7.34
CA PRO A 214 -11.78 3.76 -7.85
C PRO A 214 -12.37 2.34 -7.83
N LEU A 215 -11.56 1.29 -7.64
CA LEU A 215 -11.99 -0.11 -7.79
C LEU A 215 -13.11 -0.52 -6.82
N ILE A 216 -13.04 -0.12 -5.54
CA ILE A 216 -14.10 -0.44 -4.57
C ILE A 216 -15.47 0.13 -5.00
N LEU A 217 -15.46 1.31 -5.62
CA LEU A 217 -16.67 2.00 -6.08
C LEU A 217 -17.35 1.24 -7.23
N THR A 218 -16.58 0.49 -8.01
CA THR A 218 -17.12 -0.40 -9.05
C THR A 218 -17.82 -1.64 -8.50
N ARG A 219 -17.78 -1.91 -7.19
CA ARG A 219 -18.33 -3.13 -6.58
C ARG A 219 -19.57 -2.91 -5.72
N ILE A 220 -20.01 -1.67 -5.57
CA ILE A 220 -21.11 -1.31 -4.67
C ILE A 220 -22.47 -1.59 -5.32
N CYS A 221 -22.73 -1.01 -6.50
CA CYS A 221 -23.95 -1.30 -7.27
C CYS A 221 -23.72 -1.06 -8.77
N SER A 222 -24.65 -1.52 -9.62
CA SER A 222 -24.57 -1.38 -11.08
C SER A 222 -24.43 0.08 -11.52
N ARG A 223 -25.22 0.99 -10.93
CA ARG A 223 -25.15 2.43 -11.25
C ARG A 223 -23.81 3.05 -10.91
N TRP A 224 -23.26 2.77 -9.73
CA TRP A 224 -21.96 3.31 -9.34
C TRP A 224 -20.86 2.78 -10.24
N ARG A 225 -20.91 1.49 -10.58
CA ARG A 225 -20.03 0.90 -11.59
C ARG A 225 -20.14 1.70 -12.90
N THR A 226 -21.32 1.90 -13.45
CA THR A 226 -21.50 2.67 -14.69
C THR A 226 -20.90 4.08 -14.60
N VAL A 227 -21.14 4.82 -13.52
CA VAL A 227 -20.57 6.17 -13.32
C VAL A 227 -19.05 6.11 -13.25
N VAL A 228 -18.49 5.23 -12.43
CA VAL A 228 -17.04 5.11 -12.24
C VAL A 228 -16.34 4.72 -13.54
N LEU A 229 -16.88 3.73 -14.26
CA LEU A 229 -16.32 3.24 -15.53
C LEU A 229 -16.38 4.31 -16.64
N ASN A 230 -17.34 5.24 -16.58
CA ASN A 230 -17.52 6.32 -17.55
C ASN A 230 -16.95 7.68 -17.12
N THR A 231 -16.26 7.76 -15.97
CA THR A 231 -15.62 8.99 -15.48
C THR A 231 -14.10 8.90 -15.69
N PRO A 232 -13.54 9.44 -16.78
CA PRO A 232 -12.14 9.19 -17.15
C PRO A 232 -11.13 9.75 -16.15
N ARG A 233 -11.49 10.85 -15.47
CA ARG A 233 -10.68 11.49 -14.42
C ARG A 233 -10.34 10.56 -13.25
N LEU A 234 -11.16 9.53 -12.98
CA LEU A 234 -10.90 8.51 -11.94
C LEU A 234 -9.77 7.55 -12.31
N TRP A 235 -9.41 7.46 -13.60
CA TRP A 235 -8.46 6.51 -14.16
C TRP A 235 -7.16 7.18 -14.62
N ARG A 236 -7.04 8.51 -14.47
CA ARG A 236 -5.90 9.28 -15.01
C ARG A 236 -4.56 8.99 -14.33
N SER A 237 -4.53 8.31 -13.18
CA SER A 237 -3.28 8.01 -12.48
C SER A 237 -3.19 6.56 -12.03
N LEU A 238 -1.99 5.99 -12.15
CA LEU A 238 -1.75 4.58 -11.85
C LEU A 238 -0.30 4.37 -11.37
N ASP A 239 -0.14 3.63 -10.28
CA ASP A 239 1.14 3.21 -9.74
C ASP A 239 1.29 1.69 -9.83
N LEU A 240 2.18 1.27 -10.73
CA LEU A 240 2.56 -0.11 -10.99
C LEU A 240 3.85 -0.51 -10.27
N GLY A 241 4.46 0.40 -9.50
CA GLY A 241 5.76 0.23 -8.87
C GLY A 241 5.72 -0.54 -7.56
N CYS A 242 4.98 -1.65 -7.49
CA CYS A 242 4.76 -2.38 -6.24
C CYS A 242 5.90 -3.36 -5.94
N PRO A 243 6.76 -3.11 -4.92
CA PRO A 243 7.74 -4.09 -4.47
C PRO A 243 7.02 -5.31 -3.88
N GLY A 244 7.37 -6.51 -4.35
CA GLY A 244 6.91 -7.79 -3.78
C GLY A 244 5.83 -8.55 -4.54
N ARG A 245 5.33 -8.06 -5.69
CA ARG A 245 4.47 -8.85 -6.60
C ARG A 245 4.80 -8.63 -8.09
N PRO A 246 5.96 -9.10 -8.58
CA PRO A 246 6.32 -9.04 -10.00
C PRO A 246 5.27 -9.69 -10.92
N LYS A 247 4.59 -10.73 -10.42
CA LYS A 247 3.59 -11.51 -11.13
C LYS A 247 2.32 -10.72 -11.49
N MET A 248 1.96 -9.69 -10.74
CA MET A 248 0.71 -8.93 -10.96
C MET A 248 0.68 -8.17 -12.29
N LEU A 249 1.83 -7.71 -12.81
CA LEU A 249 1.85 -7.01 -14.11
C LEU A 249 1.99 -8.01 -15.27
N GLN A 250 2.82 -9.04 -15.08
CA GLN A 250 3.00 -10.14 -16.06
C GLN A 250 1.69 -10.89 -16.34
N GLU A 251 0.83 -11.05 -15.33
CA GLU A 251 -0.43 -11.82 -15.44
C GLU A 251 -1.64 -10.94 -15.82
N ASN A 252 -1.49 -9.63 -15.98
CA ASN A 252 -2.63 -8.73 -16.15
C ASN A 252 -2.36 -7.53 -17.06
N VAL A 253 -1.73 -7.75 -18.22
CA VAL A 253 -1.72 -6.79 -19.35
C VAL A 253 -3.13 -6.28 -19.65
N ALA A 254 -4.13 -7.18 -19.61
CA ALA A 254 -5.54 -6.83 -19.77
C ALA A 254 -6.03 -5.84 -18.70
N PHE A 255 -5.57 -5.93 -17.45
CA PHE A 255 -5.91 -4.95 -16.42
C PHE A 255 -5.34 -3.57 -16.77
N LEU A 256 -4.08 -3.52 -17.20
CA LEU A 256 -3.43 -2.27 -17.56
C LEU A 256 -4.12 -1.63 -18.78
N GLN A 257 -4.43 -2.41 -19.81
CA GLN A 257 -5.22 -1.95 -20.97
C GLN A 257 -6.58 -1.42 -20.54
N ASN A 258 -7.30 -2.15 -19.68
CA ASN A 258 -8.59 -1.74 -19.16
C ASN A 258 -8.51 -0.47 -18.31
N TRP A 259 -7.41 -0.24 -17.60
CA TRP A 259 -7.22 0.99 -16.83
C TRP A 259 -6.94 2.18 -17.75
N LEU A 260 -5.96 2.03 -18.65
CA LEU A 260 -5.52 3.09 -19.56
C LEU A 260 -6.62 3.51 -20.53
N SER A 261 -7.34 2.56 -21.13
CA SER A 261 -8.48 2.85 -22.01
C SER A 261 -9.59 3.66 -21.33
N ARG A 262 -9.78 3.51 -20.01
CA ARG A 262 -10.78 4.28 -19.25
C ARG A 262 -10.36 5.71 -18.98
N ALA A 263 -9.06 6.01 -18.97
CA ALA A 263 -8.57 7.37 -18.81
C ALA A 263 -8.91 8.26 -20.02
N ARG A 264 -9.17 7.65 -21.19
CA ARG A 264 -9.50 8.33 -22.46
C ARG A 264 -8.53 9.49 -22.69
N GLY A 265 -8.97 10.66 -23.18
CA GLY A 265 -8.09 11.80 -23.43
C GLY A 265 -7.56 12.55 -22.18
N CYS A 266 -7.60 11.97 -20.97
CA CYS A 266 -7.08 12.65 -19.79
C CYS A 266 -5.54 12.63 -19.74
N PRO A 267 -4.90 13.70 -19.23
CA PRO A 267 -3.47 13.69 -18.93
C PRO A 267 -3.11 12.60 -17.92
N LEU A 268 -2.30 11.64 -18.35
CA LEU A 268 -1.93 10.44 -17.61
C LEU A 268 -0.75 10.69 -16.67
N SER A 269 -0.84 10.12 -15.46
CA SER A 269 0.24 10.08 -14.47
C SER A 269 0.57 8.64 -14.12
N LEU A 270 1.71 8.14 -14.60
CA LEU A 270 2.11 6.74 -14.46
C LEU A 270 3.38 6.58 -13.63
N VAL A 271 3.37 5.62 -12.72
CA VAL A 271 4.58 5.10 -12.07
C VAL A 271 4.75 3.65 -12.52
N VAL A 272 5.90 3.35 -13.12
CA VAL A 272 6.23 2.03 -13.65
C VAL A 272 7.57 1.59 -13.06
N ASP A 273 7.61 0.35 -12.58
CA ASP A 273 8.83 -0.27 -12.08
C ASP A 273 9.15 -1.51 -12.90
N ALA A 274 10.11 -1.35 -13.82
CA ALA A 274 10.56 -2.39 -14.72
C ALA A 274 11.73 -3.22 -14.17
N CYS A 275 12.25 -2.92 -12.97
CA CYS A 275 13.45 -3.62 -12.46
C CYS A 275 13.19 -5.09 -12.08
N TYR A 276 11.93 -5.51 -12.00
CA TYR A 276 11.51 -6.89 -11.69
C TYR A 276 11.05 -7.69 -12.91
N TRP A 277 11.21 -7.15 -14.11
CA TRP A 277 10.78 -7.82 -15.34
C TRP A 277 11.89 -8.76 -15.83
N GLY A 278 12.04 -9.88 -15.13
CA GLY A 278 13.08 -10.88 -15.39
C GLY A 278 12.86 -11.80 -16.60
N ARG A 279 12.14 -11.34 -17.64
CA ARG A 279 12.05 -12.07 -18.92
C ARG A 279 12.63 -11.21 -20.03
N ASP A 280 13.38 -11.84 -20.94
CA ASP A 280 13.72 -11.26 -22.23
C ASP A 280 12.40 -10.83 -22.92
N ASN A 281 12.30 -9.56 -23.31
CA ASN A 281 11.16 -8.89 -23.99
C ASN A 281 10.00 -8.28 -23.15
N ALA A 282 9.90 -8.49 -21.83
CA ALA A 282 8.80 -7.88 -21.05
C ALA A 282 8.77 -6.33 -21.11
N HIS A 283 9.93 -5.73 -21.32
CA HIS A 283 10.06 -4.29 -21.54
C HIS A 283 9.54 -3.82 -22.89
N LYS A 284 9.62 -4.64 -23.95
CA LYS A 284 9.06 -4.34 -25.28
C LYS A 284 7.54 -4.41 -25.24
N GLU A 285 6.99 -5.46 -24.61
CA GLU A 285 5.54 -5.61 -24.43
C GLU A 285 4.94 -4.39 -23.71
N LEU A 286 5.60 -3.88 -22.66
CA LEU A 286 5.14 -2.65 -22.01
C LEU A 286 5.30 -1.42 -22.92
N ALA A 287 6.40 -1.29 -23.64
CA ALA A 287 6.58 -0.18 -24.57
C ALA A 287 5.47 -0.16 -25.62
N GLU A 288 5.17 -1.29 -26.25
CA GLU A 288 4.07 -1.49 -27.20
C GLU A 288 2.71 -1.17 -26.57
N LEU A 289 2.51 -1.55 -25.31
CA LEU A 289 1.28 -1.31 -24.57
C LEU A 289 1.03 0.17 -24.26
N LEU A 290 2.11 0.90 -23.94
CA LEU A 290 2.05 2.32 -23.60
C LEU A 290 2.09 3.21 -24.83
N GLN A 291 2.60 2.72 -25.96
CA GLN A 291 2.74 3.46 -27.22
C GLN A 291 1.45 4.22 -27.63
N PRO A 292 0.23 3.66 -27.54
CA PRO A 292 -1.00 4.38 -27.92
C PRO A 292 -1.35 5.55 -26.98
N TYR A 293 -0.75 5.58 -25.79
CA TYR A 293 -1.07 6.52 -24.73
C TYR A 293 0.04 7.56 -24.49
N THR A 294 1.15 7.52 -25.23
CA THR A 294 2.32 8.40 -25.01
C THR A 294 1.98 9.87 -25.16
N SER A 295 1.08 10.21 -26.09
CA SER A 295 0.56 11.57 -26.31
C SER A 295 -0.22 12.14 -25.12
N GLN A 296 -0.74 11.28 -24.24
CA GLN A 296 -1.48 11.69 -23.04
C GLN A 296 -0.60 11.74 -21.79
N LEU A 297 0.64 11.22 -21.85
CA LEU A 297 1.51 11.17 -20.68
C LEU A 297 1.91 12.57 -20.23
N ALA A 298 1.44 12.99 -19.06
CA ALA A 298 1.80 14.25 -18.43
C ALA A 298 2.80 14.07 -17.29
N ARG A 299 2.74 12.93 -16.59
CA ARG A 299 3.74 12.56 -15.58
C ARG A 299 4.16 11.11 -15.77
N LEU A 300 5.46 10.87 -15.83
CA LEU A 300 6.02 9.54 -15.93
C LEU A 300 7.11 9.35 -14.88
N SER A 301 6.97 8.32 -14.06
CA SER A 301 8.05 7.83 -13.20
C SER A 301 8.41 6.43 -13.64
N PHE A 302 9.62 6.25 -14.15
CA PHE A 302 10.09 4.98 -14.70
C PHE A 302 11.32 4.50 -13.93
N ARG A 303 11.24 3.31 -13.34
CA ARG A 303 12.42 2.59 -12.86
C ARG A 303 12.82 1.51 -13.87
N PHE A 304 14.09 1.47 -14.25
CA PHE A 304 14.60 0.57 -15.31
C PHE A 304 15.98 0.02 -14.97
N ASN A 305 16.32 -1.10 -15.62
CA ASN A 305 17.67 -1.67 -15.60
C ASN A 305 18.40 -1.44 -16.94
N GLU A 306 17.67 -1.35 -18.07
CA GLU A 306 18.20 -1.15 -19.42
C GLU A 306 17.66 0.15 -20.06
N ALA A 307 18.52 0.86 -20.80
CA ALA A 307 18.20 2.15 -21.42
C ALA A 307 17.24 2.05 -22.62
N THR A 308 17.26 0.94 -23.36
CA THR A 308 16.46 0.70 -24.59
C THR A 308 14.96 0.91 -24.39
N VAL A 309 14.46 0.65 -23.19
CA VAL A 309 13.05 0.82 -22.82
C VAL A 309 12.65 2.29 -22.75
N LEU A 310 13.56 3.15 -22.31
CA LEU A 310 13.34 4.59 -22.28
C LEU A 310 13.25 5.16 -23.70
N GLU A 311 14.05 4.66 -24.63
CA GLU A 311 14.04 5.10 -26.04
C GLU A 311 12.68 4.90 -26.67
N LEU A 312 12.10 3.71 -26.48
CA LEU A 312 10.80 3.36 -27.05
C LEU A 312 9.65 4.18 -26.44
N LEU A 313 9.74 4.49 -25.14
CA LEU A 313 8.68 5.21 -24.42
C LEU A 313 8.74 6.73 -24.59
N LEU A 314 9.93 7.30 -24.71
CA LEU A 314 10.14 8.76 -24.72
C LEU A 314 10.22 9.37 -26.13
N LYS A 315 10.05 8.56 -27.18
CA LYS A 315 10.09 9.04 -28.57
C LYS A 315 9.02 10.09 -28.87
N ASP A 316 7.79 9.89 -28.39
CA ASP A 316 6.62 10.73 -28.71
C ASP A 316 5.77 11.07 -27.47
N VAL A 317 6.28 11.97 -26.61
CA VAL A 317 5.64 12.38 -25.35
C VAL A 317 5.37 13.89 -25.25
N PRO A 318 4.55 14.46 -26.15
CA PRO A 318 4.34 15.92 -26.29
C PRO A 318 3.75 16.61 -25.05
N MET A 319 3.00 15.87 -24.22
CA MET A 319 2.33 16.42 -23.03
C MET A 319 3.13 16.27 -21.74
N LEU A 320 4.35 15.73 -21.80
CA LEU A 320 5.11 15.37 -20.61
C LEU A 320 5.60 16.62 -19.86
N GLU A 321 5.10 16.81 -18.65
CA GLU A 321 5.47 17.92 -17.76
C GLU A 321 6.47 17.49 -16.67
N HIS A 322 6.35 16.24 -16.22
CA HIS A 322 7.13 15.69 -15.10
C HIS A 322 7.71 14.33 -15.44
N LEU A 323 9.04 14.22 -15.42
CA LEU A 323 9.75 12.97 -15.67
C LEU A 323 10.56 12.57 -14.43
N THR A 324 10.41 11.34 -13.97
CA THR A 324 11.27 10.73 -12.94
C THR A 324 11.89 9.47 -13.51
N LEU A 325 13.22 9.42 -13.54
CA LEU A 325 14.00 8.29 -14.03
C LEU A 325 14.77 7.68 -12.86
N ARG A 326 14.67 6.36 -12.68
CA ARG A 326 15.37 5.63 -11.63
C ARG A 326 16.10 4.42 -12.22
N GLY A 327 17.42 4.41 -12.22
CA GLY A 327 18.18 3.30 -12.80
C GLY A 327 19.65 3.63 -12.96
N GLU A 328 20.45 2.65 -13.39
CA GLU A 328 21.85 2.90 -13.74
C GLU A 328 21.93 3.64 -15.08
N ILE A 329 22.31 4.91 -14.99
CA ILE A 329 22.39 5.85 -16.11
C ILE A 329 23.52 5.47 -17.07
N ARG A 330 24.58 4.77 -16.63
CA ARG A 330 25.71 4.36 -17.48
C ARG A 330 25.32 3.60 -18.76
N SER A 331 24.12 3.02 -18.80
CA SER A 331 23.57 2.36 -19.99
C SER A 331 23.05 3.33 -21.08
N TRP A 332 22.96 4.63 -20.79
CA TRP A 332 22.41 5.69 -21.65
C TRP A 332 23.29 6.05 -22.84
N ASN A 333 24.62 5.90 -22.73
CA ASN A 333 25.58 6.46 -23.69
C ASN A 333 25.82 5.66 -24.98
N ARG A 334 25.24 4.46 -25.16
CA ARG A 334 25.52 3.67 -26.37
C ARG A 334 24.62 4.02 -27.56
N ARG A 335 23.51 4.74 -27.36
CA ARG A 335 22.61 5.21 -28.42
C ARG A 335 22.06 6.57 -27.98
N LYS A 336 22.25 7.61 -28.79
CA LYS A 336 21.71 8.94 -28.52
C LYS A 336 20.18 8.83 -28.50
N ILE A 337 19.59 8.82 -27.31
CA ILE A 337 18.15 9.02 -27.12
C ILE A 337 17.90 10.50 -27.40
N SER A 338 17.51 10.85 -28.62
CA SER A 338 17.01 12.18 -28.90
C SER A 338 15.51 12.17 -28.67
N MET A 339 15.02 12.97 -27.71
CA MET A 339 13.62 13.37 -27.73
C MET A 339 13.43 14.20 -29.00
N THR A 340 12.84 13.62 -30.05
CA THR A 340 12.76 14.21 -31.38
C THR A 340 11.80 15.41 -31.50
N GLN A 341 11.32 15.96 -30.37
CA GLN A 341 10.31 17.01 -30.38
C GLN A 341 10.88 18.39 -29.99
N PRO A 342 10.64 19.43 -30.81
CA PRO A 342 11.22 20.77 -30.64
C PRO A 342 10.59 21.62 -29.51
N GLU A 343 9.52 21.19 -28.84
CA GLU A 343 8.90 21.95 -27.74
C GLU A 343 8.46 21.08 -26.55
N PRO A 344 9.39 20.47 -25.80
CA PRO A 344 9.02 19.70 -24.62
C PRO A 344 8.42 20.64 -23.57
N ARG A 345 7.16 20.37 -23.18
CA ARG A 345 6.48 20.97 -22.01
C ARG A 345 7.08 20.54 -20.68
N LEU A 346 8.26 19.90 -20.71
CA LEU A 346 8.91 19.32 -19.56
C LEU A 346 9.33 20.45 -18.62
N ARG A 347 8.70 20.49 -17.45
CA ARG A 347 8.98 21.50 -16.41
C ARG A 347 9.83 20.93 -15.29
N SER A 348 9.82 19.62 -15.11
CA SER A 348 10.48 18.97 -14.00
C SER A 348 11.07 17.62 -14.37
N ILE A 349 12.33 17.43 -13.97
CA ILE A 349 13.05 16.16 -14.12
C ILE A 349 13.63 15.71 -12.79
N ASN A 350 13.55 14.42 -12.52
CA ASN A 350 14.05 13.80 -11.29
C ASN A 350 14.86 12.54 -11.64
N LEU A 351 16.18 12.63 -11.54
CA LEU A 351 17.11 11.59 -11.94
C LEU A 351 17.65 10.85 -10.70
N TRP A 352 17.53 9.53 -10.68
CA TRP A 352 18.08 8.69 -9.62
C TRP A 352 19.03 7.69 -10.24
N SER A 353 20.31 7.76 -9.87
CA SER A 353 21.32 6.84 -10.37
C SER A 353 22.44 6.60 -9.37
N ASN A 354 23.39 5.73 -9.72
CA ASN A 354 24.61 5.54 -8.93
C ASN A 354 25.65 6.62 -9.25
N TYR A 355 25.64 7.12 -10.48
CA TYR A 355 26.59 8.09 -11.02
C TYR A 355 25.97 8.89 -12.19
N LEU A 356 26.55 10.03 -12.55
CA LEU A 356 26.06 10.91 -13.61
C LEU A 356 27.23 11.72 -14.23
N THR A 357 27.41 11.63 -15.54
CA THR A 357 28.34 12.45 -16.33
C THR A 357 27.62 13.53 -17.15
N PRO A 358 28.34 14.54 -17.67
CA PRO A 358 27.80 15.43 -18.70
C PRO A 358 27.31 14.70 -19.95
N ASP A 359 27.97 13.62 -20.37
CA ASP A 359 27.57 12.85 -21.56
C ASP A 359 26.20 12.20 -21.37
N ASP A 360 25.91 11.68 -20.18
CA ASP A 360 24.60 11.13 -19.83
C ASP A 360 23.47 12.15 -19.94
N LEU A 361 23.81 13.43 -19.77
CA LEU A 361 22.88 14.54 -19.81
C LEU A 361 22.58 14.98 -21.25
N SER A 362 23.47 14.71 -22.21
CA SER A 362 23.27 15.06 -23.64
C SER A 362 22.00 14.46 -24.27
N LEU A 363 21.39 13.45 -23.64
CA LEU A 363 20.12 12.85 -24.06
C LEU A 363 18.90 13.78 -24.02
N PHE A 364 18.99 14.88 -23.29
CA PHE A 364 17.83 15.74 -23.01
C PHE A 364 17.94 17.14 -23.65
N ASP A 365 18.98 17.40 -24.43
CA ASP A 365 19.18 18.64 -25.19
C ASP A 365 18.34 18.59 -26.49
N PRO A 366 17.40 19.52 -26.79
CA PRO A 366 17.23 20.92 -26.32
C PRO A 366 16.14 21.17 -25.26
N GLY A 367 15.61 20.13 -24.60
CA GLY A 367 14.46 20.26 -23.68
C GLY A 367 14.72 20.93 -22.34
N TRP A 368 15.96 21.34 -22.07
CA TRP A 368 16.40 21.89 -20.79
C TRP A 368 16.00 23.33 -20.54
N ALA A 369 15.84 24.14 -21.58
CA ALA A 369 15.51 25.56 -21.44
C ALA A 369 14.20 25.79 -20.68
N ASN A 370 13.25 24.85 -20.77
CA ASN A 370 11.93 24.93 -20.12
C ASN A 370 11.90 24.35 -18.70
N LEU A 371 12.99 23.76 -18.22
CA LEU A 371 13.04 23.13 -16.91
C LEU A 371 13.00 24.19 -15.80
N SER A 372 12.01 24.04 -14.93
CA SER A 372 11.85 24.83 -13.70
C SER A 372 12.36 24.08 -12.47
N ARG A 373 12.35 22.74 -12.50
CA ARG A 373 12.70 21.92 -11.34
C ARG A 373 13.56 20.74 -11.71
N VAL A 374 14.80 20.72 -11.26
CA VAL A 374 15.73 19.61 -11.48
C VAL A 374 16.09 18.98 -10.15
N LYS A 375 15.93 17.67 -10.05
CA LYS A 375 16.37 16.88 -8.90
C LYS A 375 17.26 15.73 -9.35
N VAL A 376 18.47 15.66 -8.81
CA VAL A 376 19.42 14.59 -9.06
C VAL A 376 19.75 13.92 -7.73
N VAL A 377 19.54 12.61 -7.67
CA VAL A 377 19.79 11.77 -6.48
C VAL A 377 20.76 10.66 -6.85
N LEU A 378 21.98 10.77 -6.32
CA LEU A 378 23.08 9.84 -6.58
C LEU A 378 23.30 8.89 -5.41
N ARG A 379 23.17 7.58 -5.68
CA ARG A 379 23.55 6.48 -4.78
C ARG A 379 25.04 6.21 -4.93
N PHE A 380 25.81 7.10 -4.31
CA PHE A 380 27.26 7.03 -4.04
C PHE A 380 28.08 5.96 -4.80
N SER A 381 28.79 6.39 -5.84
CA SER A 381 30.03 5.75 -6.31
C SER A 381 31.22 6.62 -5.88
N PRO A 382 32.17 6.14 -5.06
CA PRO A 382 33.27 6.96 -4.52
C PRO A 382 34.36 7.34 -5.52
N THR A 383 34.34 6.83 -6.76
CA THR A 383 35.53 6.81 -7.62
C THR A 383 35.53 7.81 -8.76
N GLU A 384 34.39 8.41 -9.13
CA GLU A 384 34.28 9.24 -10.35
C GLU A 384 33.66 10.63 -10.08
N SER A 385 34.20 11.66 -10.73
CA SER A 385 33.77 13.07 -10.57
C SER A 385 32.46 13.36 -11.30
N ASN A 386 31.51 13.99 -10.60
CA ASN A 386 30.22 14.40 -11.19
C ASN A 386 30.02 15.92 -11.17
N VAL A 387 31.07 16.69 -10.80
CA VAL A 387 31.00 18.14 -10.68
C VAL A 387 30.65 18.81 -12.01
N HIS A 388 31.14 18.27 -13.13
CA HIS A 388 30.79 18.78 -14.45
C HIS A 388 29.31 18.62 -14.75
N ALA A 389 28.68 17.49 -14.38
CA ALA A 389 27.24 17.29 -14.59
C ALA A 389 26.41 18.32 -13.81
N PHE A 390 26.83 18.65 -12.59
CA PHE A 390 26.22 19.71 -11.78
C PHE A 390 26.28 21.07 -12.50
N TRP A 391 27.45 21.44 -13.05
CA TRP A 391 27.63 22.71 -13.78
C TRP A 391 26.87 22.75 -15.10
N THR A 392 26.91 21.66 -15.87
CA THR A 392 26.18 21.52 -17.14
C THR A 392 24.68 21.79 -16.92
N LEU A 393 24.07 21.22 -15.87
CA LEU A 393 22.66 21.44 -15.58
C LEU A 393 22.33 22.91 -15.27
N LEU A 394 23.17 23.58 -14.48
CA LEU A 394 22.96 25.00 -14.18
C LEU A 394 23.17 25.91 -15.39
N GLN A 395 24.09 25.56 -16.29
CA GLN A 395 24.36 26.34 -17.49
C GLN A 395 23.23 26.22 -18.52
N HIS A 396 22.68 25.03 -18.71
CA HIS A 396 21.71 24.79 -19.77
C HIS A 396 20.24 24.88 -19.32
N CYS A 397 19.97 25.00 -18.02
CA CYS A 397 18.63 25.21 -17.49
C CYS A 397 18.50 26.64 -16.92
N PRO A 398 18.39 27.71 -17.73
CA PRO A 398 18.36 29.10 -17.24
C PRO A 398 17.11 29.47 -16.44
N ASN A 399 16.05 28.65 -16.52
CA ASN A 399 14.73 28.91 -15.92
C ASN A 399 14.46 28.12 -14.63
N LEU A 400 15.49 27.57 -13.98
CA LEU A 400 15.30 26.83 -12.73
C LEU A 400 14.76 27.71 -11.60
N ASP A 401 13.77 27.18 -10.91
CA ASP A 401 13.18 27.67 -9.67
C ASP A 401 13.66 26.82 -8.47
N GLU A 402 13.73 25.50 -8.65
CA GLU A 402 14.22 24.54 -7.66
C GLU A 402 15.30 23.64 -8.26
N PHE A 403 16.46 23.59 -7.62
CA PHE A 403 17.54 22.69 -8.00
C PHE A 403 18.05 21.88 -6.81
N VAL A 404 17.99 20.55 -6.95
CA VAL A 404 18.42 19.59 -5.94
C VAL A 404 19.48 18.68 -6.53
N PHE A 405 20.66 18.61 -5.93
CA PHE A 405 21.75 17.71 -6.33
C PHE A 405 22.32 17.01 -5.10
N SER A 406 22.04 15.71 -4.95
CA SER A 406 22.21 15.03 -3.67
C SER A 406 23.65 14.77 -3.24
N THR A 407 24.62 14.75 -4.18
CA THR A 407 26.05 14.54 -3.88
C THR A 407 26.91 15.07 -5.02
N VAL A 408 27.68 16.13 -4.80
CA VAL A 408 28.71 16.63 -5.73
C VAL A 408 30.08 16.16 -5.26
N LEU A 409 30.79 15.46 -6.16
CA LEU A 409 32.16 15.01 -5.99
C LEU A 409 33.02 15.63 -7.10
N ALA A 410 34.11 16.27 -6.71
CA ALA A 410 35.15 16.80 -7.59
C ALA A 410 36.47 16.09 -7.25
N THR A 411 37.24 15.77 -8.27
CA THR A 411 38.61 15.24 -8.14
C THR A 411 39.62 16.38 -8.08
N HIS A 412 40.86 16.08 -7.68
CA HIS A 412 41.94 17.07 -7.66
C HIS A 412 42.22 17.71 -9.03
N ALA A 413 42.02 16.95 -10.12
CA ALA A 413 42.17 17.48 -11.47
C ALA A 413 41.09 18.52 -11.82
N ASP A 414 39.86 18.35 -11.32
CA ASP A 414 38.78 19.32 -11.56
C ASP A 414 39.04 20.66 -10.86
N MET A 415 39.80 20.65 -9.77
CA MET A 415 40.14 21.84 -9.00
C MET A 415 41.15 22.74 -9.72
N THR A 416 41.99 22.19 -10.60
CA THR A 416 42.97 22.95 -11.38
C THR A 416 42.39 23.48 -12.70
N ILE A 417 41.23 22.97 -13.15
CA ILE A 417 40.59 23.30 -14.43
C ILE A 417 39.43 24.31 -14.24
N CYS A 418 39.40 25.08 -13.15
CA CYS A 418 38.33 26.06 -12.93
C CYS A 418 38.67 27.46 -13.49
N PRO A 419 38.23 27.79 -14.73
CA PRO A 419 37.81 29.13 -15.08
C PRO A 419 36.34 29.08 -15.49
N LEU A 420 35.45 28.60 -14.61
CA LEU A 420 34.02 28.82 -14.82
C LEU A 420 33.77 30.27 -14.43
N GLY A 421 33.67 31.16 -15.42
CA GLY A 421 33.21 32.53 -15.23
C GLY A 421 31.95 32.55 -14.35
N THR A 422 31.76 33.63 -13.60
CA THR A 422 30.67 33.76 -12.64
C THR A 422 29.33 33.33 -13.25
N LEU A 423 28.78 32.20 -12.80
CA LEU A 423 27.53 31.65 -13.28
C LEU A 423 26.38 32.32 -12.52
N ARG A 424 25.67 33.20 -13.22
CA ARG A 424 24.52 33.91 -12.66
C ARG A 424 23.22 33.18 -13.01
N HIS A 425 22.51 32.70 -12.00
CA HIS A 425 21.20 32.09 -12.19
C HIS A 425 20.09 32.97 -11.60
N ALA A 426 19.43 33.76 -12.44
CA ALA A 426 18.54 34.82 -11.99
C ALA A 426 17.20 34.32 -11.42
N LYS A 427 16.72 33.12 -11.78
CA LYS A 427 15.38 32.65 -11.38
C LYS A 427 15.37 31.65 -10.22
N LEU A 428 16.54 31.20 -9.76
CA LEU A 428 16.64 30.10 -8.80
C LEU A 428 16.23 30.58 -7.41
N ARG A 429 15.20 29.96 -6.83
CA ARG A 429 14.68 30.27 -5.50
C ARG A 429 15.09 29.26 -4.45
N SER A 430 15.25 28.00 -4.84
CA SER A 430 15.59 26.91 -3.92
C SER A 430 16.77 26.10 -4.45
N LEU A 431 17.81 25.98 -3.63
CA LEU A 431 19.01 25.22 -3.95
C LEU A 431 19.33 24.24 -2.82
N HIS A 432 19.36 22.97 -3.15
CA HIS A 432 19.82 21.91 -2.26
C HIS A 432 21.01 21.20 -2.88
N VAL A 433 22.14 21.23 -2.20
CA VAL A 433 23.34 20.49 -2.62
C VAL A 433 23.91 19.72 -1.44
N ALA A 434 24.36 18.49 -1.65
CA ALA A 434 25.34 17.91 -0.74
C ALA A 434 26.71 17.93 -1.41
N VAL A 435 27.69 18.48 -0.73
CA VAL A 435 29.04 18.68 -1.27
C VAL A 435 30.05 17.91 -0.43
N MET A 436 31.05 17.35 -1.11
CA MET A 436 32.27 16.88 -0.44
C MET A 436 33.28 18.00 -0.22
N GLN A 437 33.09 19.19 -0.79
CA GLN A 437 33.94 20.36 -0.59
C GLN A 437 33.11 21.62 -0.87
N ALA A 438 32.90 22.47 0.15
CA ALA A 438 31.98 23.60 0.04
C ALA A 438 32.50 24.75 -0.85
N GLY A 439 33.82 25.00 -0.84
CA GLY A 439 34.40 26.13 -1.54
C GLY A 439 34.34 26.07 -3.06
N LEU A 440 34.36 24.86 -3.62
CA LEU A 440 34.25 24.64 -5.06
C LEU A 440 32.86 25.00 -5.62
N PHE A 441 31.85 25.09 -4.76
CA PHE A 441 30.47 25.32 -5.17
C PHE A 441 30.08 26.80 -5.09
N VAL A 442 30.42 27.49 -4.00
CA VAL A 442 29.89 28.84 -3.71
C VAL A 442 30.59 29.94 -4.49
N ASN A 443 31.89 29.80 -4.77
CA ASN A 443 32.71 30.84 -5.40
C ASN A 443 32.21 31.28 -6.80
N PRO A 444 31.88 30.36 -7.73
CA PRO A 444 31.47 30.76 -9.08
C PRO A 444 29.98 31.15 -9.19
N LEU A 445 29.14 30.98 -8.16
CA LEU A 445 27.69 31.16 -8.26
C LEU A 445 27.22 32.58 -7.92
N THR A 446 26.30 33.14 -8.69
CA THR A 446 25.56 34.36 -8.31
C THR A 446 24.06 34.11 -8.41
N LEU A 447 23.35 34.13 -7.28
CA LEU A 447 21.98 33.66 -7.17
C LEU A 447 21.05 34.72 -6.54
N PRO A 448 20.67 35.77 -7.28
CA PRO A 448 20.06 36.97 -6.69
C PRO A 448 18.65 36.76 -6.10
N ASN A 449 17.90 35.78 -6.60
CA ASN A 449 16.52 35.52 -6.14
C ASN A 449 16.42 34.29 -5.23
N LEU A 450 17.54 33.83 -4.66
CA LEU A 450 17.57 32.67 -3.79
C LEU A 450 16.87 32.95 -2.45
N ARG A 451 15.93 32.08 -2.07
CA ARG A 451 15.16 32.15 -0.82
C ARG A 451 15.47 30.99 0.12
N HIS A 452 15.70 29.80 -0.43
CA HIS A 452 16.00 28.61 0.36
C HIS A 452 17.32 27.99 -0.08
N LEU A 453 18.27 27.91 0.85
CA LEU A 453 19.56 27.27 0.61
C LEU A 453 19.76 26.13 1.61
N ARG A 454 20.02 24.94 1.08
CA ARG A 454 20.42 23.78 1.88
C ARG A 454 21.73 23.20 1.38
N ILE A 455 22.72 23.14 2.26
CA ILE A 455 24.02 22.54 2.00
C ILE A 455 24.24 21.40 2.99
N SER A 456 24.62 20.22 2.51
CA SER A 456 24.91 19.05 3.37
C SER A 456 26.32 18.53 3.11
N CYS A 457 27.11 18.31 4.16
CA CYS A 457 28.48 17.77 4.05
C CYS A 457 28.48 16.29 4.47
N ALA A 458 28.77 15.40 3.53
CA ALA A 458 28.39 13.99 3.70
C ALA A 458 29.42 13.11 4.41
N ARG A 459 30.75 13.32 4.29
CA ARG A 459 31.71 12.27 4.75
C ARG A 459 33.10 12.67 5.29
N ILE A 460 33.53 13.93 5.27
CA ILE A 460 34.90 14.31 5.68
C ILE A 460 34.81 15.59 6.53
N PRO A 461 35.69 15.83 7.52
CA PRO A 461 35.81 17.17 8.11
C PRO A 461 36.36 18.11 7.03
N ILE A 462 35.45 18.66 6.23
CA ILE A 462 35.74 19.77 5.34
C ILE A 462 35.48 21.00 6.16
N THR A 463 36.52 21.80 6.39
CA THR A 463 36.38 23.12 6.99
C THR A 463 35.39 23.93 6.14
N TRP A 464 34.20 24.18 6.70
CA TRP A 464 33.26 25.11 6.11
C TRP A 464 33.95 26.46 5.97
N ARG A 465 34.16 26.92 4.74
CA ARG A 465 34.88 28.17 4.46
C ARG A 465 33.90 29.34 4.55
N GLN A 466 33.80 29.93 5.74
CA GLN A 466 32.88 31.02 6.01
C GLN A 466 33.10 32.22 5.08
N GLU A 467 34.34 32.62 4.84
CA GLU A 467 34.67 33.78 4.01
C GLU A 467 34.20 33.63 2.55
N GLU A 468 34.35 32.44 1.98
CA GLU A 468 33.86 32.16 0.62
C GLU A 468 32.33 32.22 0.55
N PHE A 469 31.65 31.78 1.61
CA PHE A 469 30.20 31.87 1.70
C PHE A 469 29.72 33.32 1.90
N LYS A 470 30.43 34.12 2.72
CA LYS A 470 30.17 35.57 2.86
C LYS A 470 30.34 36.28 1.52
N ALA A 471 31.41 35.97 0.78
CA ALA A 471 31.63 36.49 -0.56
C ALA A 471 30.52 36.10 -1.55
N PHE A 472 29.96 34.90 -1.41
CA PHE A 472 28.79 34.47 -2.17
C PHE A 472 27.52 35.28 -1.82
N LEU A 473 27.26 35.51 -0.54
CA LEU A 473 26.11 36.30 -0.08
C LEU A 473 26.23 37.76 -0.53
N SER A 474 27.40 38.37 -0.39
CA SER A 474 27.64 39.75 -0.80
C SER A 474 27.51 39.94 -2.31
N ARG A 475 27.98 38.97 -3.10
CA ARG A 475 27.85 38.97 -4.57
C ARG A 475 26.42 38.69 -5.03
N SER A 476 25.70 37.80 -4.36
CA SER A 476 24.34 37.40 -4.76
C SER A 476 23.28 38.39 -4.29
N GLN A 477 23.48 39.06 -3.15
CA GLN A 477 22.50 39.97 -2.54
C GLN A 477 21.10 39.37 -2.45
N CYS A 478 21.03 38.07 -2.12
CA CYS A 478 19.77 37.33 -2.10
C CYS A 478 18.99 37.55 -0.80
N GLN A 479 17.66 37.53 -0.92
CA GLN A 479 16.74 37.64 0.21
C GLN A 479 16.44 36.25 0.77
N LEU A 480 17.43 35.66 1.45
CA LEU A 480 17.34 34.29 1.94
C LEU A 480 16.38 34.21 3.14
N GLU A 481 15.36 33.37 3.03
CA GLU A 481 14.35 33.10 4.06
C GLU A 481 14.74 31.86 4.89
N THR A 482 15.40 30.88 4.28
CA THR A 482 15.81 29.63 4.93
C THR A 482 17.24 29.25 4.58
N LEU A 483 18.08 29.04 5.60
CA LEU A 483 19.44 28.54 5.47
C LEU A 483 19.60 27.27 6.31
N LYS A 484 19.95 26.16 5.66
CA LYS A 484 20.25 24.89 6.34
C LYS A 484 21.61 24.35 5.95
N ILE A 485 22.54 24.35 6.89
CA ILE A 485 23.88 23.79 6.72
C ILE A 485 23.98 22.57 7.63
N VAL A 486 23.96 21.38 7.02
CA VAL A 486 24.05 20.11 7.73
C VAL A 486 25.49 19.60 7.66
N ASP A 487 26.19 19.70 8.78
CA ASP A 487 27.54 19.15 8.96
C ASP A 487 27.55 18.27 10.21
N LYS A 488 27.82 16.96 10.03
CA LYS A 488 27.81 15.97 11.11
C LYS A 488 28.91 16.16 12.15
N LYS A 489 29.94 16.97 11.86
CA LYS A 489 31.08 17.20 12.76
C LYS A 489 31.18 18.65 13.26
N ARG A 490 30.35 19.57 12.76
CA ARG A 490 30.36 20.97 13.20
C ARG A 490 29.51 21.13 14.46
N VAL A 491 30.14 21.64 15.52
CA VAL A 491 29.44 22.30 16.62
C VAL A 491 29.23 23.74 16.16
N SER A 492 27.99 24.12 15.83
CA SER A 492 27.69 25.52 15.53
C SER A 492 27.86 26.35 16.80
N THR A 493 28.67 27.41 16.76
CA THR A 493 28.76 28.36 17.87
C THR A 493 27.60 29.36 17.80
N GLN A 494 27.24 29.97 18.93
CA GLN A 494 26.23 31.03 18.98
C GLN A 494 26.68 32.30 18.21
N GLU A 495 27.99 32.47 18.04
CA GLU A 495 28.62 33.55 17.26
C GLU A 495 28.35 33.39 15.76
N ASP A 496 28.46 32.17 15.22
CA ASP A 496 28.12 31.90 13.82
C ASP A 496 26.65 32.27 13.52
N TRP A 497 25.75 32.00 14.47
CA TRP A 497 24.34 32.34 14.37
C TRP A 497 24.11 33.85 14.29
N ALA A 498 24.72 34.61 15.21
CA ALA A 498 24.60 36.07 15.24
C ALA A 498 25.20 36.72 13.98
N GLU A 499 26.29 36.17 13.45
CA GLU A 499 26.92 36.68 12.24
C GLU A 499 26.03 36.49 10.99
N TYR A 500 25.44 35.31 10.80
CA TYR A 500 24.55 35.08 9.64
C TYR A 500 23.24 35.84 9.71
N THR A 501 22.65 36.01 10.90
CA THR A 501 21.43 36.82 11.06
C THR A 501 21.69 38.31 10.85
N ALA A 502 22.89 38.81 11.20
CA ALA A 502 23.30 40.17 10.87
C ALA A 502 23.52 40.38 9.36
N LEU A 503 24.13 39.39 8.68
CA LEU A 503 24.39 39.45 7.23
C LEU A 503 23.12 39.21 6.38
N ILE A 504 22.12 38.50 6.93
CA ILE A 504 20.91 38.10 6.22
C ILE A 504 19.68 38.46 7.08
N PRO A 505 19.20 39.72 7.01
CA PRO A 505 18.09 40.18 7.86
C PRO A 505 16.74 39.51 7.52
N THR A 506 16.59 38.92 6.33
CA THR A 506 15.36 38.23 5.89
C THR A 506 15.24 36.79 6.39
N LEU A 507 16.23 36.30 7.15
CA LEU A 507 16.33 34.89 7.51
C LEU A 507 15.32 34.52 8.60
N GLU A 508 14.31 33.74 8.25
CA GLU A 508 13.29 33.23 9.18
C GLU A 508 13.73 31.93 9.85
N HIS A 509 14.48 31.10 9.12
CA HIS A 509 14.84 29.75 9.54
C HIS A 509 16.31 29.45 9.27
N LEU A 510 17.11 29.43 10.34
CA LEU A 510 18.50 29.01 10.31
C LEU A 510 18.65 27.64 10.98
N ASN A 511 19.37 26.72 10.34
CA ASN A 511 19.70 25.42 10.90
C ASN A 511 21.17 25.12 10.57
N LEU A 512 22.03 25.32 11.57
CA LEU A 512 23.46 24.99 11.52
C LEU A 512 23.65 23.79 12.44
N GLY A 513 23.89 22.57 11.93
CA GLY A 513 24.18 21.46 12.83
C GLY A 513 24.09 20.04 12.28
N GLY A 514 24.72 19.14 13.02
CA GLY A 514 24.65 17.69 12.91
C GLY A 514 24.12 17.09 14.22
N ALA A 515 23.02 16.33 14.12
CA ALA A 515 22.26 15.71 15.20
C ALA A 515 21.46 16.67 16.10
N MET A 516 20.26 16.22 16.48
CA MET A 516 19.37 16.92 17.40
C MET A 516 20.07 17.09 18.75
N VAL A 517 20.26 18.34 19.18
CA VAL A 517 20.37 18.63 20.61
C VAL A 517 18.92 18.64 21.13
N GLY A 518 18.61 17.70 22.02
CA GLY A 518 17.36 17.71 22.76
C GLY A 518 17.20 19.02 23.52
N SER A 519 15.95 19.45 23.65
CA SER A 519 15.51 20.50 24.57
C SER A 519 16.30 20.49 25.88
N VAL A 520 16.80 21.66 26.28
CA VAL A 520 16.97 21.99 27.71
C VAL A 520 15.64 22.51 28.21
#